data_AF-A0A645HRG5-F1
#
_entry.id   AF-A0A645HRG5-F1
#
_cell.length_a   1.000
_cell.length_b   1.000
_cell.length_c   1.000
_cell.angle_alpha   90.00
_cell.angle_beta   90.00
_cell.angle_gamma   90.00
#
_symmetry.space_group_name_H-M   'P 1'
#
loop_
_entity.id
_entity.type
_entity.pdbx_description
1 polymer ?
#
loop_
_entity_poly.entity_id
_entity_poly.type
_entity_poly.pdbx_seq_one_letter_code
_entity_poly.pdbx_strand_id
1 'polypeptide(L)'
;MTTSASYDEDALSDLTFVPKSGYSGPVNISYTGETEDGTEYTGTVKITVKNAPTITYAADENEAVTLDGADFTDACGDATGKTFSYVKFTSLPDSSDGVLYYDYDKDDDTHITVTTSQSYSESALSSITFVPASDTTGTVTVPYVGYTTGGASYTGMLRITVG
;
A
#
# COMPACT_ATOMS: atom_id res chain seq x y z
N MET A 1 22.91 7.91 21.38
CA MET A 1 22.12 8.13 22.61
C MET A 1 20.77 7.51 22.38
N THR A 2 20.47 6.38 23.01
CA THR A 2 19.14 5.77 23.01
C THR A 2 18.35 6.40 24.15
N THR A 3 17.40 7.26 23.81
CA THR A 3 16.42 7.78 24.77
C THR A 3 15.47 6.64 25.11
N SER A 4 15.53 6.13 26.35
CA SER A 4 14.51 5.24 26.89
C SER A 4 13.27 6.07 27.21
N ALA A 5 12.25 5.95 26.38
CA ALA A 5 10.92 6.45 26.69
C ALA A 5 10.21 5.41 27.58
N SER A 6 9.59 5.86 28.66
CA SER A 6 8.69 5.05 29.49
C SER A 6 7.25 5.42 29.14
N TYR A 7 6.37 4.42 29.12
CA TYR A 7 4.97 4.55 28.74
C TYR A 7 4.12 3.86 29.81
N ASP A 8 3.06 4.52 30.26
CA ASP A 8 2.02 3.91 31.08
C ASP A 8 1.05 3.08 30.22
N GLU A 9 0.10 2.41 30.86
CA GLU A 9 -0.87 1.54 30.18
C GLU A 9 -1.71 2.27 29.13
N ASP A 10 -2.06 3.52 29.39
CA ASP A 10 -2.82 4.37 28.48
C ASP A 10 -1.98 4.72 27.25
N ALA A 11 -0.73 5.16 27.44
CA ALA A 11 0.17 5.52 26.35
C ALA A 11 0.60 4.32 25.49
N LEU A 12 0.62 3.11 26.05
CA LEU A 12 0.88 1.89 25.29
C LEU A 12 -0.23 1.59 24.27
N SER A 13 -1.47 2.00 24.54
CA SER A 13 -2.61 1.79 23.64
C SER A 13 -2.53 2.63 22.36
N ASP A 14 -1.76 3.72 22.39
CA ASP A 14 -1.56 4.63 21.25
C ASP A 14 -0.33 4.28 20.40
N LEU A 15 0.44 3.25 20.79
CA LEU A 15 1.69 2.92 20.12
C LEU A 15 1.42 2.31 18.73
N THR A 16 1.89 3.00 17.69
CA THR A 16 1.78 2.54 16.31
C THR A 16 3.14 2.14 15.76
N PHE A 17 3.23 0.96 15.13
CA PHE A 17 4.38 0.56 14.34
C PHE A 17 4.11 0.85 12.86
N VAL A 18 4.94 1.70 12.24
CA VAL A 18 4.90 1.99 10.80
C VAL A 18 6.16 1.41 10.15
N PRO A 19 6.07 0.32 9.38
CA PRO A 19 7.23 -0.20 8.67
C PRO A 19 7.71 0.78 7.60
N LYS A 20 9.01 0.73 7.29
CA LYS A 20 9.53 1.41 6.10
C LYS A 20 8.79 0.88 4.87
N SER A 21 8.42 1.77 3.94
CA SER A 21 7.79 1.37 2.68
C SER A 21 8.60 0.27 1.98
N GLY A 22 7.91 -0.78 1.54
CA GLY A 22 8.49 -1.97 0.90
C GLY A 22 9.15 -2.99 1.83
N TYR A 23 9.28 -2.70 3.13
CA TYR A 23 9.84 -3.66 4.08
C TYR A 23 8.90 -4.86 4.27
N SER A 24 9.45 -6.06 4.16
CA SER A 24 8.79 -7.30 4.57
C SER A 24 9.71 -8.10 5.48
N GLY A 25 9.10 -8.86 6.38
CA GLY A 25 9.81 -9.72 7.32
C GLY A 25 9.55 -9.37 8.79
N PRO A 26 10.28 -10.05 9.69
CA PRO A 26 10.06 -9.92 11.13
C PRO A 26 10.77 -8.70 11.72
N VAL A 27 10.04 -7.94 12.52
CA VAL A 27 10.57 -6.90 13.41
C VAL A 27 10.40 -7.37 14.85
N ASN A 28 11.50 -7.36 15.60
CA ASN A 28 11.52 -7.67 17.02
C ASN A 28 11.80 -6.38 17.79
N ILE A 29 10.89 -6.03 18.70
CA ILE A 29 11.01 -4.87 19.57
C ILE A 29 11.13 -5.40 20.99
N SER A 30 12.33 -5.31 21.57
CA SER A 30 12.55 -5.66 22.97
C SER A 30 12.05 -4.55 23.88
N TYR A 31 11.42 -4.92 24.99
CA TYR A 31 10.96 -3.98 26.01
C TYR A 31 11.34 -4.45 27.41
N THR A 32 11.44 -3.50 28.33
CA THR A 32 11.49 -3.73 29.77
C THR A 32 10.21 -3.18 30.37
N GLY A 33 9.50 -3.98 31.14
CA GLY A 33 8.37 -3.54 31.96
C GLY A 33 8.75 -3.53 33.44
N GLU A 34 8.04 -2.75 34.23
CA GLU A 34 8.21 -2.66 35.68
C GLU A 34 6.85 -2.92 36.34
N THR A 35 6.82 -3.74 37.39
CA THR A 35 5.60 -3.97 38.19
C THR A 35 5.39 -2.83 39.19
N GLU A 36 4.21 -2.70 39.79
CA GLU A 36 3.96 -1.72 40.87
C GLU A 36 4.96 -1.82 42.04
N ASP A 37 5.45 -3.04 42.33
CA ASP A 37 6.45 -3.30 43.36
C ASP A 37 7.91 -3.00 42.92
N GLY A 38 8.13 -2.43 41.73
CA GLY A 38 9.45 -2.06 41.20
C GLY A 38 10.28 -3.21 40.62
N THR A 39 9.68 -4.38 40.37
CA THR A 39 10.37 -5.51 39.75
C THR A 39 10.39 -5.36 38.23
N GLU A 40 11.57 -5.37 37.64
CA GLU A 40 11.73 -5.34 36.19
C GLU A 40 11.53 -6.73 35.55
N TYR A 41 10.95 -6.74 34.35
CA TYR A 41 10.90 -7.91 33.48
C TYR A 41 11.14 -7.49 32.03
N THR A 42 11.62 -8.42 31.21
CA THR A 42 11.87 -8.16 29.78
C THR A 42 10.96 -9.00 28.90
N GLY A 43 10.54 -8.44 27.78
CA GLY A 43 9.81 -9.16 26.74
C GLY A 43 10.24 -8.75 25.34
N THR A 44 9.63 -9.37 24.33
CA THR A 44 9.85 -9.02 22.92
C THR A 44 8.54 -9.07 22.17
N VAL A 45 8.18 -7.94 21.55
CA VAL A 45 7.09 -7.86 20.59
C VAL A 45 7.63 -8.29 19.23
N LYS A 46 7.02 -9.31 18.63
CA LYS A 46 7.34 -9.79 17.27
C LYS A 46 6.25 -9.38 16.30
N ILE A 47 6.59 -8.49 15.37
CA ILE A 47 5.72 -8.04 14.29
C ILE A 47 6.21 -8.71 13.01
N THR A 48 5.32 -9.27 12.18
CA THR A 48 5.69 -9.77 10.85
C THR A 48 5.01 -8.93 9.80
N VAL A 49 5.80 -8.20 9.03
CA VAL A 49 5.31 -7.38 7.93
C VAL A 49 5.22 -8.26 6.69
N LYS A 50 4.00 -8.40 6.16
CA LYS A 50 3.73 -9.11 4.90
C LYS A 50 3.41 -8.09 3.82
N ASN A 51 3.97 -8.33 2.63
CA ASN A 51 3.57 -7.62 1.43
C ASN A 51 2.55 -8.48 0.69
N ALA A 52 1.58 -7.82 0.07
CA ALA A 52 0.74 -8.45 -0.93
C ALA A 52 1.59 -8.92 -2.14
N PRO A 53 1.10 -9.93 -2.88
CA PRO A 53 1.67 -10.25 -4.18
C PRO A 53 1.69 -9.00 -5.07
N THR A 54 2.70 -8.91 -5.94
CA THR A 54 2.77 -7.83 -6.93
C THR A 54 1.69 -8.03 -7.97
N ILE A 55 0.83 -7.03 -8.16
CA ILE A 55 -0.18 -7.00 -9.21
C ILE A 55 0.51 -6.54 -10.50
N THR A 56 0.32 -7.27 -11.59
CA THR A 56 1.06 -7.03 -12.85
C THR A 56 0.12 -6.81 -14.02
N TYR A 57 0.35 -5.74 -14.78
CA TYR A 57 -0.28 -5.49 -16.08
C TYR A 57 0.77 -5.31 -17.17
N ALA A 58 0.33 -5.49 -18.41
CA ALA A 58 1.07 -5.11 -19.61
C ALA A 58 0.23 -4.10 -20.40
N ALA A 59 0.91 -3.12 -20.98
CA ALA A 59 0.34 -2.17 -21.92
C ALA A 59 1.23 -2.17 -23.16
N ASP A 60 0.63 -2.16 -24.35
CA ASP A 60 1.39 -1.90 -25.57
C ASP A 60 1.82 -0.42 -25.58
N GLU A 61 2.84 -0.10 -26.37
CA GLU A 61 3.28 1.28 -26.56
C GLU A 61 2.10 2.18 -27.01
N ASN A 62 1.91 3.30 -26.33
CA ASN A 62 0.82 4.26 -26.56
C ASN A 62 -0.60 3.72 -26.31
N GLU A 63 -0.77 2.51 -25.79
CA GLU A 63 -2.07 1.93 -25.48
C GLU A 63 -2.36 1.97 -23.98
N ALA A 64 -3.59 2.38 -23.63
CA ALA A 64 -4.00 2.48 -22.24
C ALA A 64 -4.40 1.10 -21.67
N VAL A 65 -4.16 0.87 -20.37
CA VAL A 65 -4.59 -0.35 -19.67
C VAL A 65 -5.42 0.00 -18.45
N THR A 66 -6.64 -0.53 -18.40
CA THR A 66 -7.54 -0.40 -17.24
C THR A 66 -7.20 -1.45 -16.20
N LEU A 67 -7.13 -1.03 -14.94
CA LEU A 67 -6.90 -1.93 -13.81
C LEU A 67 -8.17 -2.75 -13.53
N ASP A 68 -8.00 -3.90 -12.90
CA ASP A 68 -9.10 -4.69 -12.35
C ASP A 68 -9.04 -4.61 -10.82
N GLY A 69 -10.07 -4.02 -10.20
CA GLY A 69 -10.22 -3.98 -8.75
C GLY A 69 -10.18 -5.35 -8.09
N ALA A 70 -10.60 -6.41 -8.79
CA ALA A 70 -10.56 -7.78 -8.26
C ALA A 70 -9.13 -8.23 -7.94
N ASP A 71 -8.13 -7.82 -8.74
CA ASP A 71 -6.72 -8.15 -8.49
C ASP A 71 -6.23 -7.58 -7.14
N PHE A 72 -6.75 -6.41 -6.74
CA PHE A 72 -6.43 -5.82 -5.44
C PHE A 72 -7.15 -6.52 -4.28
N THR A 73 -8.37 -6.99 -4.53
CA THR A 73 -9.13 -7.82 -3.58
C THR A 73 -8.44 -9.16 -3.34
N ASP A 74 -7.95 -9.82 -4.40
CA ASP A 74 -7.21 -11.08 -4.30
C ASP A 74 -5.87 -10.87 -3.58
N ALA A 75 -5.13 -9.83 -3.95
CA ALA A 75 -3.89 -9.45 -3.28
C ALA A 75 -4.07 -9.14 -1.78
N CYS A 76 -5.22 -8.57 -1.39
CA CYS A 76 -5.62 -8.41 0.01
C CYS A 76 -5.82 -9.75 0.71
N GLY A 77 -6.56 -10.66 0.06
CA GLY A 77 -6.85 -12.00 0.55
C GLY A 77 -5.56 -12.78 0.81
N ASP A 78 -4.62 -12.75 -0.12
CA ASP A 78 -3.33 -13.43 0.00
C ASP A 78 -2.45 -12.85 1.11
N ALA A 79 -2.43 -11.52 1.25
CA ALA A 79 -1.60 -10.86 2.26
C ALA A 79 -2.13 -11.05 3.68
N THR A 80 -3.46 -11.01 3.85
CA THR A 80 -4.11 -10.79 5.15
C THR A 80 -5.10 -11.87 5.56
N GLY A 81 -5.65 -12.65 4.62
CA GLY A 81 -6.77 -13.55 4.83
C GLY A 81 -8.08 -12.84 5.23
N LYS A 82 -8.20 -11.54 4.93
CA LYS A 82 -9.33 -10.68 5.32
C LYS A 82 -9.95 -9.99 4.12
N THR A 83 -11.14 -9.43 4.32
CA THR A 83 -11.90 -8.72 3.29
C THR A 83 -11.28 -7.36 2.97
N PHE A 84 -11.07 -7.12 1.68
CA PHE A 84 -10.61 -5.86 1.12
C PHE A 84 -11.61 -4.71 1.37
N SER A 85 -11.08 -3.49 1.53
CA SER A 85 -11.88 -2.27 1.68
C SER A 85 -11.49 -1.22 0.64
N TYR A 86 -10.25 -0.73 0.70
CA TYR A 86 -9.72 0.23 -0.26
C TYR A 86 -8.19 0.21 -0.27
N VAL A 87 -7.59 0.80 -1.30
CA VAL A 87 -6.17 1.14 -1.32
C VAL A 87 -5.94 2.65 -1.33
N LYS A 88 -4.75 3.06 -0.90
CA LYS A 88 -4.18 4.38 -1.15
C LYS A 88 -2.82 4.21 -1.81
N PHE A 89 -2.63 4.85 -2.97
CA PHE A 89 -1.30 4.90 -3.58
C PHE A 89 -0.37 5.78 -2.75
N THR A 90 0.85 5.32 -2.52
CA THR A 90 1.85 6.07 -1.72
C THR A 90 2.77 6.92 -2.59
N SER A 91 2.89 6.57 -3.87
CA SER A 91 3.47 7.39 -4.91
C SER A 91 2.76 7.07 -6.22
N LEU A 92 2.90 7.95 -7.22
CA LEU A 92 2.34 7.77 -8.55
C LEU A 92 3.48 7.66 -9.57
N PRO A 93 3.20 7.19 -10.80
CA PRO A 93 4.16 7.25 -11.89
C PRO A 93 4.70 8.66 -12.10
N ASP A 94 5.93 8.79 -12.58
CA ASP A 94 6.36 10.05 -13.18
C ASP A 94 5.55 10.28 -14.46
N SER A 95 5.13 11.52 -14.70
CA SER A 95 4.40 11.87 -15.91
C SER A 95 5.17 11.59 -17.20
N SER A 96 6.51 11.47 -17.15
CA SER A 96 7.32 11.01 -18.29
C SER A 96 7.13 9.53 -18.61
N ASP A 97 6.63 8.75 -17.66
CA ASP A 97 6.43 7.31 -17.83
C ASP A 97 4.96 6.98 -18.11
N GLY A 98 4.04 7.82 -17.61
CA GLY A 98 2.61 7.73 -17.85
C GLY A 98 1.79 8.31 -16.71
N VAL A 99 0.46 8.22 -16.79
CA VAL A 99 -0.44 8.78 -15.79
C VAL A 99 -1.56 7.79 -15.48
N LEU A 100 -1.92 7.69 -14.20
CA LEU A 100 -3.14 6.99 -13.77
C LEU A 100 -4.31 7.99 -13.77
N TYR A 101 -5.32 7.70 -14.57
CA TYR A 101 -6.56 8.47 -14.66
C TYR A 101 -7.73 7.69 -14.07
N TYR A 102 -8.66 8.39 -13.44
CA TYR A 102 -9.92 7.87 -12.96
C TYR A 102 -11.04 8.25 -13.92
N ASP A 103 -11.90 7.28 -14.26
CA ASP A 103 -12.95 7.38 -15.27
C ASP A 103 -12.41 7.89 -16.63
N TYR A 104 -11.30 7.28 -17.08
CA TYR A 104 -10.67 7.60 -18.36
C TYR A 104 -11.54 7.19 -19.54
N ASP A 105 -11.82 8.15 -20.41
CA ASP A 105 -12.34 7.94 -21.76
C ASP A 105 -11.44 8.71 -22.72
N LYS A 106 -10.93 8.05 -23.77
CA LYS A 106 -10.07 8.68 -24.77
C LYS A 106 -10.78 9.76 -25.59
N ASP A 107 -12.12 9.74 -25.62
CA ASP A 107 -12.96 10.65 -26.38
C ASP A 107 -13.57 11.76 -25.51
N ASP A 108 -13.33 11.75 -24.18
CA ASP A 108 -13.87 12.74 -23.22
C ASP A 108 -12.80 13.20 -22.20
N ASP A 109 -12.59 14.52 -22.12
CA ASP A 109 -11.64 15.17 -21.22
C ASP A 109 -12.16 15.33 -19.77
N THR A 110 -13.26 14.67 -19.39
CA THR A 110 -13.83 14.75 -18.02
C THR A 110 -13.09 13.89 -16.98
N HIS A 111 -12.19 13.01 -17.41
CA HIS A 111 -11.35 12.20 -16.54
C HIS A 111 -10.49 13.06 -15.59
N ILE A 112 -10.18 12.51 -14.42
CA ILE A 112 -9.32 13.17 -13.42
C ILE A 112 -8.09 12.33 -13.14
N THR A 113 -7.04 12.96 -12.62
CA THR A 113 -5.84 12.22 -12.19
C THR A 113 -6.06 11.54 -10.84
N VAL A 114 -5.56 10.31 -10.74
CA VAL A 114 -5.45 9.60 -9.46
C VAL A 114 -4.50 10.39 -8.54
N THR A 115 -4.80 10.42 -7.23
CA THR A 115 -3.99 11.12 -6.23
C THR A 115 -3.62 10.19 -5.08
N THR A 116 -2.52 10.50 -4.38
CA THR A 116 -2.11 9.75 -3.17
C THR A 116 -2.95 10.09 -1.93
N SER A 117 -3.72 11.18 -1.98
CA SER A 117 -4.60 11.62 -0.88
C SER A 117 -5.90 10.83 -0.81
N GLN A 118 -6.38 10.33 -1.95
CA GLN A 118 -7.65 9.63 -2.10
C GLN A 118 -7.54 8.14 -1.73
N SER A 119 -8.70 7.55 -1.42
CA SER A 119 -8.87 6.11 -1.19
C SER A 119 -9.70 5.53 -2.34
N TYR A 120 -9.26 4.39 -2.87
CA TYR A 120 -9.89 3.73 -4.01
C TYR A 120 -10.42 2.36 -3.59
N SER A 121 -11.76 2.22 -3.63
CA SER A 121 -12.45 0.93 -3.46
C SER A 121 -12.24 0.03 -4.67
N GLU A 122 -12.70 -1.21 -4.60
CA GLU A 122 -12.64 -2.17 -5.72
C GLU A 122 -13.23 -1.58 -7.00
N SER A 123 -14.45 -1.07 -6.92
CA SER A 123 -15.14 -0.44 -8.06
C SER A 123 -14.37 0.77 -8.61
N ALA A 124 -13.77 1.58 -7.73
CA ALA A 124 -13.02 2.75 -8.14
C ALA A 124 -11.69 2.35 -8.81
N LEU A 125 -11.06 1.26 -8.37
CA LEU A 125 -9.87 0.71 -9.01
C LEU A 125 -10.17 0.18 -10.41
N SER A 126 -11.31 -0.47 -10.60
CA SER A 126 -11.78 -0.87 -11.94
C SER A 126 -12.10 0.30 -12.88
N SER A 127 -12.23 1.52 -12.35
CA SER A 127 -12.36 2.77 -13.11
C SER A 127 -11.02 3.46 -13.37
N ILE A 128 -9.91 2.94 -12.83
CA ILE A 128 -8.59 3.53 -13.04
C ILE A 128 -7.94 2.94 -14.28
N THR A 129 -7.45 3.82 -15.14
CA THR A 129 -6.71 3.46 -16.35
C THR A 129 -5.33 4.10 -16.33
N PHE A 130 -4.31 3.29 -16.59
CA PHE A 130 -2.96 3.77 -16.86
C PHE A 130 -2.83 4.12 -18.34
N VAL A 131 -2.41 5.35 -18.62
CA VAL A 131 -2.10 5.83 -19.96
C VAL A 131 -0.59 6.06 -20.02
N PRO A 132 0.17 5.26 -20.80
CA PRO A 132 1.60 5.48 -20.99
C PRO A 132 1.87 6.85 -21.62
N ALA A 133 3.00 7.46 -21.26
CA ALA A 133 3.48 8.61 -22.01
C ALA A 133 3.95 8.17 -23.41
N SER A 134 3.92 9.10 -24.37
CA SER A 134 4.24 8.77 -25.76
C SER A 134 5.65 8.20 -25.92
N ASP A 135 5.73 7.11 -26.69
CA ASP A 135 6.97 6.38 -27.01
C ASP A 135 7.74 5.83 -25.79
N THR A 136 7.07 5.72 -24.63
CA THR A 136 7.66 5.15 -23.41
C THR A 136 7.65 3.63 -23.47
N THR A 137 8.76 3.02 -23.03
CA THR A 137 8.88 1.59 -22.77
C THR A 137 9.50 1.35 -21.40
N GLY A 138 9.31 0.15 -20.84
CA GLY A 138 9.95 -0.26 -19.59
C GLY A 138 8.95 -0.69 -18.52
N THR A 139 9.31 -0.48 -17.26
CA THR A 139 8.46 -0.88 -16.12
C THR A 139 8.15 0.32 -15.25
N VAL A 140 6.86 0.54 -15.03
CA VAL A 140 6.32 1.48 -14.03
C VAL A 140 5.91 0.71 -12.79
N THR A 141 6.32 1.18 -11.61
CA THR A 141 5.94 0.59 -10.31
C THR A 141 5.24 1.61 -9.43
N VAL A 142 4.04 1.26 -8.97
CA VAL A 142 3.18 2.12 -8.15
C VAL A 142 2.91 1.42 -6.81
N PRO A 143 3.58 1.83 -5.72
CA PRO A 143 3.36 1.27 -4.40
C PRO A 143 2.03 1.77 -3.80
N TYR A 144 1.35 0.90 -3.04
CA TYR A 144 0.12 1.23 -2.35
C TYR A 144 0.06 0.63 -0.93
N VAL A 145 -0.77 1.23 -0.08
CA VAL A 145 -1.22 0.65 1.19
C VAL A 145 -2.67 0.22 1.01
N GLY A 146 -2.95 -1.06 1.24
CA GLY A 146 -4.31 -1.59 1.27
C GLY A 146 -4.86 -1.67 2.68
N TYR A 147 -6.18 -1.51 2.80
CA TYR A 147 -6.92 -1.56 4.05
C TYR A 147 -8.02 -2.60 3.95
N THR A 148 -8.20 -3.34 5.05
CA THR A 148 -9.27 -4.33 5.21
C THR A 148 -10.48 -3.68 5.87
N THR A 149 -11.67 -4.28 5.75
CA THR A 149 -12.89 -3.79 6.42
C THR A 149 -12.76 -3.78 7.95
N GLY A 150 -11.87 -4.60 8.50
CA GLY A 150 -11.51 -4.65 9.93
C GLY A 150 -10.40 -3.69 10.36
N GLY A 151 -9.98 -2.76 9.50
CA GLY A 151 -9.00 -1.72 9.84
C GLY A 151 -7.53 -2.13 9.79
N ALA A 152 -7.23 -3.42 9.55
CA ALA A 152 -5.85 -3.86 9.33
C ALA A 152 -5.35 -3.36 7.97
N SER A 153 -4.07 -2.97 7.90
CA SER A 153 -3.41 -2.53 6.67
C SER A 153 -2.33 -3.51 6.21
N TYR A 154 -1.99 -3.44 4.93
CA TYR A 154 -0.89 -4.16 4.29
C TYR A 154 -0.27 -3.30 3.19
N THR A 155 0.95 -3.62 2.75
CA THR A 155 1.57 -2.92 1.62
C THR A 155 1.58 -3.81 0.38
N GLY A 156 1.50 -3.20 -0.79
CA GLY A 156 1.54 -3.90 -2.07
C GLY A 156 2.18 -3.05 -3.17
N MET A 157 2.36 -3.68 -4.33
CA MET A 157 2.99 -3.04 -5.49
C MET A 157 2.19 -3.38 -6.75
N LEU A 158 1.81 -2.34 -7.49
CA LEU A 158 1.33 -2.44 -8.86
C LEU A 158 2.53 -2.29 -9.79
N ARG A 159 2.67 -3.19 -10.76
CA ARG A 159 3.73 -3.17 -11.78
C ARG A 159 3.09 -3.19 -13.16
N ILE A 160 3.42 -2.20 -13.98
CA ILE A 160 2.94 -2.11 -15.35
C ILE A 160 4.16 -2.17 -16.26
N THR A 161 4.16 -3.09 -17.22
CA THR A 161 5.21 -3.19 -18.24
C THR A 161 4.69 -2.61 -19.54
N VAL A 162 5.45 -1.68 -20.13
CA VAL A 162 5.12 -1.04 -21.41
C VAL A 162 6.13 -1.49 -22.47
N GLY A 163 5.64 -2.00 -23.60
CA GLY A 163 6.44 -2.32 -24.79
C GLY A 163 6.08 -3.62 -25.47
#